data_AF-A0A7S1IWC2-F1
#
_entry.id   AF-A0A7S1IWC2-F1
#
_cell.length_a   1.000
_cell.length_b   1.000
_cell.length_c   1.000
_cell.angle_alpha   90.00
_cell.angle_beta   90.00
_cell.angle_gamma   90.00
#
_symmetry.space_group_name_H-M   'P 1'
#
loop_
_entity.id
_entity.type
_entity.pdbx_description
1 polymer ?
#
loop_
_entity_poly.entity_id
_entity_poly.type
_entity_poly.pdbx_seq_one_letter_code
_entity_poly.pdbx_strand_id
1 'polypeptide(L)'
;SEIYDLGQGGTSFSGGDRRALHPSNISALRNKIHGISRVTRTFTPAFLVQGVGIEVADNLVTDVPHVAVELHGNDHQVVRNNFTHISFECGDCGAIMSSRSFTYYGNEISHNHFRDVASTAEYTAMENV
;
A
#
# COMPACT_ATOMS: atom_id res chain seq x y z
N SER A 1 0.28 14.92 -5.92
CA SER A 1 -1.13 15.38 -5.86
C SER A 1 -1.77 14.97 -4.55
N GLU A 2 -3.02 15.35 -4.26
CA GLU A 2 -3.77 14.89 -3.08
C GLU A 2 -5.00 14.06 -3.51
N ILE A 3 -5.25 12.94 -2.83
CA ILE A 3 -6.34 11.98 -3.12
C ILE A 3 -7.04 11.64 -1.80
N TYR A 4 -8.32 11.96 -1.69
CA TYR A 4 -9.05 11.81 -0.43
C TYR A 4 -10.57 11.75 -0.62
N ASP A 5 -11.28 11.43 0.47
CA ASP A 5 -12.75 11.31 0.55
C ASP A 5 -13.34 10.28 -0.44
N LEU A 6 -12.63 9.15 -0.58
CA LEU A 6 -13.03 8.07 -1.49
C LEU A 6 -13.80 6.98 -0.76
N GLY A 7 -14.88 6.49 -1.38
CA GLY A 7 -15.65 5.36 -0.85
C GLY A 7 -14.88 4.04 -0.86
N GLN A 8 -13.89 3.90 -1.73
CA GLN A 8 -13.03 2.71 -1.87
C GLN A 8 -11.55 3.14 -1.91
N GLY A 9 -10.69 2.37 -2.59
CA GLY A 9 -9.25 2.57 -2.62
C GLY A 9 -8.82 3.85 -3.35
N GLY A 10 -7.53 4.14 -3.29
CA GLY A 10 -6.93 5.34 -3.88
C GLY A 10 -6.66 5.19 -5.38
N THR A 11 -5.60 4.46 -5.71
CA THR A 11 -5.08 4.34 -7.08
C THR A 11 -4.76 2.89 -7.42
N SER A 12 -4.89 2.55 -8.70
CA SER A 12 -4.53 1.23 -9.24
C SER A 12 -3.62 1.40 -10.45
N PHE A 13 -2.49 0.69 -10.46
CA PHE A 13 -1.51 0.68 -11.52
C PHE A 13 -1.34 -0.74 -12.04
N SER A 14 -1.40 -0.90 -13.36
CA SER A 14 -1.12 -2.17 -14.02
C SER A 14 -0.30 -1.95 -15.27
N GLY A 15 0.81 -2.67 -15.43
CA GLY A 15 1.61 -2.58 -16.65
C GLY A 15 2.88 -3.45 -16.65
N GLY A 16 3.56 -3.46 -17.79
CA GLY A 16 4.74 -4.29 -18.02
C GLY A 16 4.39 -5.71 -18.47
N ASP A 17 5.42 -6.52 -18.71
CA ASP A 17 5.30 -7.93 -19.09
C ASP A 17 5.98 -8.81 -18.05
N ARG A 18 5.20 -9.53 -17.24
CA ARG A 18 5.72 -10.41 -16.19
C ARG A 18 6.44 -11.65 -16.71
N ARG A 19 6.17 -12.12 -17.93
CA ARG A 19 6.87 -13.29 -18.49
C ARG A 19 8.27 -12.91 -18.97
N ALA A 20 8.40 -11.72 -19.54
CA ALA A 20 9.66 -11.19 -20.03
C ALA A 20 10.40 -10.29 -19.02
N LEU A 21 9.76 -9.97 -17.88
CA LEU A 21 10.21 -8.97 -16.90
C LEU A 21 10.47 -7.58 -17.52
N HIS A 22 9.67 -7.20 -18.52
CA HIS A 22 9.75 -5.84 -19.07
C HIS A 22 9.00 -4.86 -18.16
N PRO A 23 9.66 -3.79 -17.67
CA PRO A 23 9.06 -2.86 -16.73
C PRO A 23 7.98 -1.99 -17.40
N SER A 24 7.02 -1.55 -16.59
CA SER A 24 5.95 -0.63 -17.00
C SER A 24 6.39 0.83 -17.07
N ASN A 25 7.45 1.19 -16.34
CA ASN A 25 7.90 2.58 -16.13
C ASN A 25 6.79 3.51 -15.59
N ILE A 26 5.87 2.96 -14.78
CA ILE A 26 4.86 3.75 -14.07
C ILE A 26 5.45 4.18 -12.73
N SER A 27 5.30 5.47 -12.39
CA SER A 27 5.70 6.00 -11.09
C SER A 27 4.58 6.79 -10.41
N ALA A 28 4.34 6.50 -9.13
CA ALA A 28 3.49 7.26 -8.22
C ALA A 28 4.39 8.02 -7.24
N LEU A 29 4.62 9.31 -7.53
CA LEU A 29 5.59 10.13 -6.82
C LEU A 29 4.93 11.29 -6.08
N ARG A 30 5.33 11.52 -4.82
CA ARG A 30 4.98 12.75 -4.06
C ARG A 30 3.48 13.02 -3.99
N ASN A 31 2.70 11.97 -3.72
CA ASN A 31 1.28 12.07 -3.47
C ASN A 31 0.97 12.06 -1.98
N LYS A 32 -0.16 12.67 -1.62
CA LYS A 32 -0.77 12.56 -0.30
C LYS A 32 -2.10 11.83 -0.45
N ILE A 33 -2.25 10.69 0.21
CA ILE A 33 -3.49 9.89 0.17
C ILE A 33 -4.03 9.73 1.59
N HIS A 34 -5.29 10.09 1.81
CA HIS A 34 -5.93 9.98 3.13
C HIS A 34 -7.45 9.85 3.07
N GLY A 35 -8.06 9.34 4.13
CA GLY A 35 -9.52 9.27 4.24
C GLY A 35 -10.19 8.47 3.11
N ILE A 36 -9.54 7.39 2.67
CA ILE A 36 -10.04 6.47 1.66
C ILE A 36 -10.75 5.27 2.32
N SER A 37 -11.34 4.38 1.51
CA SER A 37 -11.97 3.14 1.98
C SER A 37 -13.13 3.37 2.95
N ARG A 38 -13.86 4.46 2.77
CA ARG A 38 -14.94 4.91 3.66
C ARG A 38 -16.17 4.00 3.64
N VAL A 39 -16.46 3.38 2.50
CA VAL A 39 -17.61 2.47 2.31
C VAL A 39 -17.12 1.03 2.29
N THR A 40 -16.13 0.71 1.46
CA THR A 40 -15.50 -0.61 1.44
C THR A 40 -14.17 -0.55 2.17
N ARG A 41 -14.14 -1.12 3.39
CA ARG A 41 -13.03 -0.99 4.34
C ARG A 41 -11.82 -1.85 4.03
N THR A 42 -12.02 -3.01 3.41
CA THR A 42 -10.98 -4.01 3.15
C THR A 42 -10.74 -4.20 1.65
N PHE A 43 -9.54 -4.68 1.30
CA PHE A 43 -9.08 -4.89 -0.09
C PHE A 43 -9.20 -3.67 -1.01
N THR A 44 -9.09 -2.48 -0.43
CA THR A 44 -9.19 -1.19 -1.11
C THR A 44 -7.97 -0.33 -0.75
N PRO A 45 -6.76 -0.68 -1.23
CA PRO A 45 -5.54 0.03 -0.83
C PRO A 45 -5.44 1.46 -1.36
N ALA A 46 -4.53 2.24 -0.77
CA ALA A 46 -4.12 3.52 -1.35
C ALA A 46 -3.41 3.32 -2.70
N PHE A 47 -2.59 2.28 -2.79
CA PHE A 47 -1.88 1.87 -3.99
C PHE A 47 -2.07 0.37 -4.26
N LEU A 48 -2.86 0.02 -5.28
CA LEU A 48 -2.86 -1.31 -5.86
C LEU A 48 -1.84 -1.34 -7.01
N VAL A 49 -0.80 -2.16 -6.86
CA VAL A 49 0.34 -2.19 -7.80
C VAL A 49 0.41 -3.56 -8.44
N GLN A 50 0.29 -3.63 -9.77
CA GLN A 50 0.27 -4.89 -10.50
C GLN A 50 1.21 -4.87 -11.72
N GLY A 51 2.03 -5.91 -11.89
CA GLY A 51 2.84 -6.09 -13.11
C GLY A 51 4.36 -6.09 -12.86
N VAL A 52 5.11 -5.22 -13.54
CA VAL A 52 6.59 -5.17 -13.40
C VAL A 52 7.08 -3.72 -13.33
N GLY A 53 8.04 -3.43 -12.44
CA GLY A 53 8.81 -2.19 -12.49
C GLY A 53 7.97 -0.93 -12.26
N ILE A 54 7.11 -0.95 -11.24
CA ILE A 54 6.30 0.20 -10.81
C ILE A 54 6.95 0.81 -9.59
N GLU A 55 7.14 2.12 -9.60
CA GLU A 55 7.72 2.88 -8.49
C GLU A 55 6.61 3.59 -7.70
N VAL A 56 6.59 3.38 -6.39
CA VAL A 56 5.78 4.12 -5.42
C VAL A 56 6.77 4.78 -4.47
N ALA A 57 7.03 6.07 -4.67
CA ALA A 57 8.07 6.75 -3.91
C ALA A 57 7.72 8.15 -3.42
N ASP A 58 8.29 8.49 -2.27
CA ASP A 58 8.19 9.82 -1.65
C ASP A 58 6.73 10.25 -1.37
N ASN A 59 5.81 9.30 -1.15
CA ASN A 59 4.40 9.57 -0.85
C ASN A 59 4.13 9.67 0.66
N LEU A 60 3.07 10.38 1.02
CA LEU A 60 2.48 10.38 2.36
C LEU A 60 1.12 9.66 2.30
N VAL A 61 0.96 8.61 3.10
CA VAL A 61 -0.30 7.88 3.21
C VAL A 61 -0.75 7.84 4.66
N THR A 62 -1.99 8.20 4.91
CA THR A 62 -2.59 8.17 6.24
C THR A 62 -4.06 7.80 6.23
N ASP A 63 -4.61 7.44 7.38
CA ASP A 63 -6.03 7.10 7.57
C ASP A 63 -6.52 6.02 6.60
N VAL A 64 -5.79 4.91 6.53
CA VAL A 64 -6.16 3.75 5.71
C VAL A 64 -6.50 2.56 6.61
N PRO A 65 -7.76 2.08 6.64
CA PRO A 65 -8.21 1.10 7.63
C PRO A 65 -7.66 -0.31 7.44
N HIS A 66 -7.17 -0.64 6.24
CA HIS A 66 -6.68 -1.98 5.89
C HIS A 66 -5.21 -1.97 5.48
N VAL A 67 -4.91 -1.87 4.19
CA VAL A 67 -3.54 -1.96 3.65
C VAL A 67 -3.26 -0.72 2.80
N ALA A 68 -2.09 -0.09 2.98
CA ALA A 68 -1.73 1.08 2.19
C ALA A 68 -1.26 0.70 0.78
N VAL A 69 -0.39 -0.31 0.66
CA VAL A 69 0.13 -0.79 -0.62
C VAL A 69 -0.12 -2.28 -0.76
N GLU A 70 -0.80 -2.68 -1.83
CA GLU A 70 -0.94 -4.09 -2.22
C GLU A 70 -0.10 -4.36 -3.48
N LEU A 71 0.90 -5.23 -3.35
CA LEU A 71 1.86 -5.55 -4.41
C LEU A 71 1.52 -6.88 -5.09
N HIS A 72 1.40 -6.84 -6.41
CA HIS A 72 1.17 -8.00 -7.28
C HIS A 72 2.12 -8.01 -8.47
N GLY A 73 3.34 -8.50 -8.29
CA GLY A 73 4.27 -8.54 -9.40
C GLY A 73 5.73 -8.50 -9.02
N ASN A 74 6.54 -8.02 -9.95
CA ASN A 74 7.99 -8.15 -9.94
C ASN A 74 8.67 -6.79 -10.02
N ASP A 75 9.85 -6.68 -9.41
CA ASP A 75 10.74 -5.52 -9.56
C ASP A 75 10.08 -4.16 -9.25
N HIS A 76 9.04 -4.15 -8.41
CA HIS A 76 8.43 -2.91 -7.94
C HIS A 76 9.31 -2.24 -6.89
N GLN A 77 9.24 -0.92 -6.80
CA GLN A 77 9.93 -0.15 -5.77
C GLN A 77 8.89 0.54 -4.90
N VAL A 78 8.88 0.25 -3.61
CA VAL A 78 8.13 1.01 -2.61
C VAL A 78 9.16 1.65 -1.70
N VAL A 79 9.54 2.90 -1.99
CA VAL A 79 10.72 3.52 -1.37
C VAL A 79 10.45 4.92 -0.85
N ARG A 80 11.05 5.27 0.30
CA ARG A 80 10.98 6.64 0.89
C ARG A 80 9.57 7.17 1.14
N ASN A 81 8.58 6.30 1.31
CA ASN A 81 7.22 6.72 1.65
C ASN A 81 7.05 6.87 3.16
N ASN A 82 6.10 7.70 3.57
CA ASN A 82 5.69 7.88 4.95
C ASN A 82 4.27 7.32 5.13
N PHE A 83 4.14 6.25 5.90
CA PHE A 83 2.88 5.58 6.21
C PHE A 83 2.55 5.81 7.69
N THR A 84 1.40 6.43 7.98
CA THR A 84 1.01 6.74 9.35
C THR A 84 -0.47 6.49 9.58
N HIS A 85 -0.86 5.86 10.70
CA HIS A 85 -2.25 5.51 10.98
C HIS A 85 -2.87 4.61 9.90
N ILE A 86 -2.31 3.39 9.80
CA ILE A 86 -2.70 2.39 8.80
C ILE A 86 -3.12 1.11 9.54
N SER A 87 -3.98 0.30 8.92
CA SER A 87 -4.30 -1.06 9.38
C SER A 87 -5.08 -1.14 10.70
N PHE A 88 -5.66 -0.04 11.17
CA PHE A 88 -6.33 0.04 12.47
C PHE A 88 -7.66 -0.73 12.59
N GLU A 89 -8.16 -1.36 11.51
CA GLU A 89 -9.40 -2.14 11.51
C GLU A 89 -9.27 -3.57 10.97
N CYS A 90 -8.04 -4.10 10.82
CA CYS A 90 -7.85 -5.47 10.36
C CYS A 90 -6.66 -6.16 11.04
N GLY A 91 -6.84 -7.45 11.33
CA GLY A 91 -5.86 -8.25 12.05
C GLY A 91 -4.82 -8.96 11.22
N ASP A 92 -5.11 -9.20 9.94
CA ASP A 92 -4.21 -9.88 9.00
C ASP A 92 -3.77 -8.89 7.92
N CYS A 93 -3.24 -7.75 8.35
CA CYS A 93 -2.78 -6.72 7.45
C CYS A 93 -1.60 -5.93 8.04
N GLY A 94 -1.01 -5.10 7.18
CA GLY A 94 0.02 -4.15 7.52
C GLY A 94 0.06 -3.07 6.45
N ALA A 95 1.00 -2.13 6.56
CA ALA A 95 1.08 -1.03 5.61
C ALA A 95 1.36 -1.50 4.17
N ILE A 96 2.21 -2.51 3.98
CA ILE A 96 2.53 -3.08 2.67
C ILE A 96 2.27 -4.58 2.72
N MET A 97 1.51 -5.08 1.76
CA MET A 97 1.20 -6.49 1.62
C MET A 97 1.57 -6.97 0.21
N SER A 98 2.33 -8.06 0.15
CA SER A 98 2.51 -8.86 -1.06
C SER A 98 1.95 -10.25 -0.77
N SER A 99 1.01 -10.73 -1.58
CA SER A 99 0.28 -11.95 -1.28
C SER A 99 0.05 -12.81 -2.51
N ARG A 100 -0.32 -14.07 -2.28
CA ARG A 100 -0.95 -14.97 -3.26
C ARG A 100 -0.08 -15.40 -4.46
N SER A 101 1.22 -15.12 -4.48
CA SER A 101 2.14 -15.74 -5.44
C SER A 101 3.58 -15.83 -4.95
N PHE A 102 4.17 -17.02 -5.08
CA PHE A 102 5.60 -17.21 -4.89
C PHE A 102 6.43 -16.55 -5.98
N THR A 103 5.85 -16.10 -7.10
CA THR A 103 6.61 -15.54 -8.24
C THR A 103 6.87 -14.03 -8.15
N TYR A 104 6.42 -13.36 -7.07
CA TYR A 104 6.52 -11.92 -6.89
C TYR A 104 7.90 -11.51 -6.31
N TYR A 105 8.96 -11.76 -7.07
CA TYR A 105 10.35 -11.50 -6.68
C TYR A 105 10.88 -10.16 -7.20
N GLY A 106 12.01 -9.72 -6.62
CA GLY A 106 12.77 -8.56 -7.07
C GLY A 106 12.23 -7.20 -6.57
N ASN A 107 11.13 -7.22 -5.83
CA ASN A 107 10.55 -6.01 -5.26
C ASN A 107 11.46 -5.42 -4.18
N GLU A 108 11.68 -4.11 -4.24
CA GLU A 108 12.40 -3.33 -3.24
C GLU A 108 11.42 -2.63 -2.31
N ILE A 109 11.55 -2.86 -1.02
CA ILE A 109 10.83 -2.14 0.04
C ILE A 109 11.88 -1.54 0.97
N SER A 110 12.27 -0.29 0.74
CA SER A 110 13.41 0.33 1.42
C SER A 110 13.14 1.78 1.84
N HIS A 111 13.78 2.23 2.92
CA HIS A 111 13.73 3.63 3.37
C HIS A 111 12.33 4.21 3.64
N ASN A 112 11.30 3.37 3.79
CA ASN A 112 9.98 3.81 4.18
C ASN A 112 9.94 4.09 5.69
N HIS A 113 9.16 5.09 6.08
CA HIS A 113 8.90 5.42 7.47
C HIS A 113 7.49 4.96 7.84
N PHE A 114 7.38 4.07 8.82
CA PHE A 114 6.10 3.52 9.30
C PHE A 114 5.86 3.98 10.74
N ARG A 115 4.67 4.51 11.00
CA ARG A 115 4.21 4.92 12.34
C ARG A 115 2.75 4.53 12.52
N ASP A 116 2.34 4.14 13.72
CA ASP A 116 0.93 3.84 14.04
C ASP A 116 0.30 2.86 13.03
N VAL A 117 1.04 1.81 12.69
CA VAL A 117 0.57 0.71 11.86
C VAL A 117 0.10 -0.37 12.81
N ALA A 118 -1.21 -0.45 13.02
CA ALA A 118 -1.78 -1.42 13.95
C ALA A 118 -2.01 -2.76 13.26
N SER A 119 -1.77 -3.87 13.96
CA SER A 119 -2.52 -5.10 13.74
C SER A 119 -3.34 -5.32 15.01
N THR A 120 -4.56 -5.83 14.89
CA THR A 120 -5.60 -5.84 15.96
C THR A 120 -5.21 -6.46 17.31
N ALA A 121 -4.01 -6.99 17.49
CA ALA A 121 -3.50 -7.39 18.80
C ALA A 121 -3.24 -6.21 19.76
N GLU A 122 -2.83 -5.03 19.26
CA GLU A 122 -2.51 -3.89 20.14
C GLU A 122 -3.70 -2.93 20.38
N TYR A 123 -4.58 -2.75 19.40
CA TYR A 123 -5.68 -1.77 19.52
C TYR A 123 -6.72 -2.18 20.59
N THR A 124 -7.03 -3.46 20.71
CA THR A 124 -7.93 -4.00 21.75
C THR A 124 -7.37 -3.83 23.17
N ALA A 125 -6.05 -3.65 23.34
CA ALA A 125 -5.43 -3.42 24.63
C ALA A 125 -5.49 -1.94 25.08
N MET A 126 -5.59 -0.99 24.15
CA MET A 126 -5.64 0.44 24.47
C MET A 126 -7.04 0.98 24.76
N GLU A 127 -8.11 0.28 24.34
CA GLU A 127 -9.50 0.62 24.71
C GLU A 127 -9.91 0.07 26.09
N ASN A 128 -9.03 -0.67 26.77
CA ASN A 128 -9.29 -1.32 28.06
C ASN A 128 -8.40 -0.81 29.22
N VAL A 129 -7.82 0.40 29.11
CA VAL A 129 -7.06 1.07 30.19
C VAL A 129 -7.67 2.42 30.54
#